data_AF-A0A7L0KUJ5-F1
#
_entry.id   AF-A0A7L0KUJ5-F1
#
_cell.length_a   1.000
_cell.length_b   1.000
_cell.length_c   1.000
_cell.angle_alpha   90.00
_cell.angle_beta   90.00
_cell.angle_gamma   90.00
#
_symmetry.space_group_name_H-M   'P 1'
#
loop_
_entity.id
_entity.type
_entity.pdbx_description
1 polymer ?
#
loop_
_entity_poly.entity_id
_entity_poly.type
_entity_poly.pdbx_seq_one_letter_code
_entity_poly.pdbx_strand_id
1 'polypeptide(L)'
;GTNASALEKDIGPEQFPINEHYFGLVNFGNTCYCNSVLQALYFCRPFRENVLSYKAQQKKKENLLTCLADLFHSIATQKKKVGVIPPKKFISRLRKENDLFDNYMQQDAHEFLNYLLNTIADILQEEKKQEKQNGKLKNGNMNEAEENNKQELTWVHEIFQGTLTNETRCLNCETVSSKDEDFLDLSVDVEQNTSITHCLRDFSNTETLCSEQKYYCETCCSKQEAQKRMRVKKLPMILALHLKRFKYMEQLHRYTKLSYRVVFPLELRLFNTSGDAVNLDRMYDLVAVVVHCGSGPNRGHYITIVKSHGFWLLFDDDIVEKIDAQAIEEFYGLTSDISKNSESGYILFYQSRE
;
A
#
# COMPACT_ATOMS: atom_id res chain seq x y z
N GLY A 1 20.60 18.67 32.04
CA GLY A 1 20.11 17.32 31.72
C GLY A 1 18.91 17.48 30.82
N THR A 2 19.01 17.05 29.56
CA THR A 2 17.90 17.14 28.61
C THR A 2 16.81 16.16 29.02
N ASN A 3 15.64 16.68 29.40
CA ASN A 3 14.46 15.85 29.71
C ASN A 3 14.09 15.05 28.45
N ALA A 4 14.39 13.75 28.47
CA ALA A 4 13.95 12.80 27.44
C ALA A 4 12.42 12.76 27.37
N SER A 5 11.86 12.62 26.17
CA SER A 5 10.41 12.47 25.96
C SER A 5 9.88 11.18 26.62
N ALA A 6 8.55 11.07 26.78
CA ALA A 6 7.93 9.85 27.31
C ALA A 6 8.29 8.62 26.45
N LEU A 7 8.18 8.74 25.12
CA LEU A 7 8.54 7.67 24.19
C LEU A 7 10.03 7.25 24.31
N GLU A 8 10.96 8.20 24.47
CA GLU A 8 12.37 7.87 24.70
C GLU A 8 12.59 7.09 25.99
N LYS A 9 11.81 7.39 27.04
CA LYS A 9 11.87 6.67 28.31
C LYS A 9 11.28 5.26 28.19
N ASP A 10 10.17 5.13 27.47
CA ASP A 10 9.46 3.85 27.29
C ASP A 10 10.22 2.86 26.40
N ILE A 11 10.91 3.37 25.37
CA ILE A 11 11.83 2.54 24.55
C ILE A 11 13.10 2.22 25.35
N GLY A 12 13.61 3.19 26.10
CA GLY A 12 14.85 3.06 26.85
C GLY A 12 16.11 3.25 26.01
N PRO A 13 17.24 3.61 26.64
CA PRO A 13 18.46 4.03 25.93
C PRO A 13 19.15 2.89 25.16
N GLU A 14 18.99 1.64 25.59
CA GLU A 14 19.63 0.47 24.96
C GLU A 14 18.93 0.02 23.68
N GLN A 15 17.60 0.17 23.62
CA GLN A 15 16.79 -0.27 22.49
C GLN A 15 16.56 0.85 21.47
N PHE A 16 16.74 2.12 21.86
CA PHE A 16 16.53 3.25 20.96
C PHE A 16 17.55 3.23 19.81
N PRO A 17 17.13 3.02 18.55
CA PRO A 17 18.07 2.84 17.45
C PRO A 17 18.87 4.11 17.16
N ILE A 18 20.15 3.94 16.82
CA ILE A 18 21.04 5.05 16.47
C ILE A 18 20.54 5.67 15.15
N ASN A 19 20.47 7.00 15.10
CA ASN A 19 20.01 7.79 13.94
C ASN A 19 18.55 7.54 13.51
N GLU A 20 17.70 6.94 14.36
CA GLU A 20 16.26 6.93 14.10
C GLU A 20 15.56 8.11 14.78
N HIS A 21 14.50 8.57 14.11
CA HIS A 21 13.70 9.73 14.49
C HIS A 21 12.22 9.36 14.43
N TYR A 22 11.50 9.53 15.54
CA TYR A 22 10.09 9.19 15.65
C TYR A 22 9.24 10.46 15.78
N PHE A 23 8.62 10.86 14.67
CA PHE A 23 7.89 12.12 14.59
C PHE A 23 6.44 11.90 14.15
N GLY A 24 5.50 12.35 14.99
CA GLY A 24 4.09 12.44 14.62
C GLY A 24 3.87 13.50 13.52
N LEU A 25 2.75 13.39 12.81
CA LEU A 25 2.33 14.32 11.78
C LEU A 25 1.05 15.04 12.20
N VAL A 26 1.09 16.38 12.18
CA VAL A 26 -0.07 17.20 12.55
C VAL A 26 -1.25 16.94 11.61
N ASN A 27 -2.44 16.76 12.17
CA ASN A 27 -3.70 16.69 11.42
C ASN A 27 -4.17 18.09 10.99
N PHE A 28 -4.49 18.29 9.70
CA PHE A 28 -5.00 19.56 9.16
C PHE A 28 -6.50 19.51 8.83
N GLY A 29 -7.26 18.83 9.69
CA GLY A 29 -8.70 18.60 9.52
C GLY A 29 -8.94 17.43 8.59
N ASN A 30 -9.25 16.26 9.17
CA ASN A 30 -9.49 15.01 8.46
C ASN A 30 -8.35 14.58 7.52
N THR A 31 -7.08 14.83 7.88
CA THR A 31 -5.90 14.37 7.10
C THR A 31 -5.22 13.14 7.68
N CYS A 32 -5.83 12.46 8.66
CA CYS A 32 -5.28 11.24 9.28
C CYS A 32 -5.13 10.08 8.28
N TYR A 33 -5.99 10.00 7.24
CA TYR A 33 -5.82 9.04 6.14
C TYR A 33 -4.48 9.22 5.41
N CYS A 34 -4.03 10.48 5.28
CA CYS A 34 -2.77 10.83 4.65
C CYS A 34 -1.60 10.55 5.60
N ASN A 35 -1.71 11.02 6.85
CA ASN A 35 -0.68 10.84 7.87
C ASN A 35 -0.38 9.36 8.10
N SER A 36 -1.42 8.52 8.23
CA SER A 36 -1.28 7.10 8.47
C SER A 36 -0.51 6.38 7.34
N VAL A 37 -0.87 6.64 6.09
CA VAL A 37 -0.16 6.08 4.92
C VAL A 37 1.28 6.61 4.82
N LEU A 38 1.51 7.89 5.08
CA LEU A 38 2.86 8.47 5.08
C LEU A 38 3.76 7.80 6.13
N GLN A 39 3.24 7.53 7.32
CA GLN A 39 3.97 6.79 8.35
C GLN A 39 4.26 5.35 7.87
N ALA A 40 3.26 4.63 7.33
CA ALA A 40 3.48 3.27 6.84
C ALA A 40 4.57 3.21 5.75
N LEU A 41 4.55 4.16 4.80
CA LEU A 41 5.56 4.28 3.75
C LEU A 41 6.93 4.72 4.28
N TYR A 42 7.00 5.55 5.31
CA TYR A 42 8.28 5.95 5.91
C TYR A 42 9.00 4.76 6.55
N PHE A 43 8.26 3.82 7.15
CA PHE A 43 8.84 2.62 7.75
C PHE A 43 9.05 1.47 6.77
N CYS A 44 8.56 1.59 5.53
CA CYS A 44 8.98 0.76 4.41
C CYS A 44 10.40 1.16 3.97
N ARG A 45 11.44 0.53 4.55
CA ARG A 45 12.85 0.96 4.38
C ARG A 45 13.30 1.14 2.92
N PRO A 46 13.05 0.21 1.98
CA PRO A 46 13.42 0.40 0.57
C PRO A 46 12.79 1.66 -0.04
N PHE A 47 11.54 1.98 0.32
CA PHE A 47 10.86 3.17 -0.16
C PHE A 47 11.45 4.43 0.46
N ARG A 48 11.66 4.45 1.79
CA ARG A 48 12.31 5.57 2.50
C ARG A 48 13.68 5.90 1.90
N GLU A 49 14.51 4.89 1.65
CA GLU A 49 15.86 5.06 1.11
C GLU A 49 15.85 5.64 -0.31
N ASN A 50 14.94 5.17 -1.18
CA ASN A 50 14.78 5.73 -2.53
C ASN A 50 14.27 7.18 -2.50
N VAL A 51 13.31 7.50 -1.62
CA VAL A 51 12.79 8.88 -1.45
C VAL A 51 13.87 9.82 -0.91
N LEU A 52 14.67 9.39 0.07
CA LEU A 52 15.81 10.17 0.59
C LEU A 52 16.91 10.33 -0.47
N SER A 53 17.17 9.30 -1.28
CA SER A 53 18.11 9.37 -2.39
C SER A 53 17.63 10.32 -3.48
N TYR A 54 16.33 10.36 -3.77
CA TYR A 54 15.72 11.32 -4.68
C TYR A 54 15.92 12.75 -4.19
N LYS A 55 15.82 13.01 -2.87
CA LYS A 55 16.10 14.33 -2.29
C LYS A 55 17.55 14.79 -2.49
N ALA A 56 18.51 13.87 -2.50
CA ALA A 56 19.93 14.17 -2.64
C ALA A 56 20.34 14.57 -4.07
N GLN A 57 19.48 14.35 -5.06
CA GLN A 57 19.73 14.71 -6.46
C GLN A 57 19.62 16.24 -6.69
N GLN A 58 20.07 16.72 -7.85
CA GLN A 58 20.04 18.15 -8.20
C GLN A 58 18.60 18.71 -8.14
N LYS A 59 18.46 20.04 -7.96
CA LYS A 59 17.15 20.70 -7.78
C LYS A 59 16.19 20.36 -8.92
N LYS A 60 15.16 19.58 -8.60
CA LYS A 60 14.03 19.27 -9.47
C LYS A 60 12.91 20.29 -9.31
N LYS A 61 12.06 20.41 -10.33
CA LYS A 61 10.84 21.22 -10.27
C LYS A 61 9.93 20.66 -9.18
N GLU A 62 9.30 21.55 -8.40
CA GLU A 62 8.37 21.14 -7.36
C GLU A 62 7.23 20.28 -7.93
N ASN A 63 6.92 19.19 -7.26
CA ASN A 63 5.85 18.22 -7.50
C ASN A 63 5.56 17.42 -6.20
N LEU A 64 4.56 16.55 -6.18
CA LEU A 64 4.22 15.75 -4.99
C LEU A 64 5.41 14.92 -4.46
N LEU A 65 6.20 14.31 -5.34
CA LEU A 65 7.39 13.52 -4.94
C LEU A 65 8.47 14.37 -4.28
N THR A 66 8.77 15.57 -4.79
CA THR A 66 9.72 16.48 -4.13
C THR A 66 9.22 16.93 -2.75
N CYS A 67 7.91 17.14 -2.58
CA CYS A 67 7.31 17.48 -1.30
C CYS A 67 7.36 16.30 -0.31
N LEU A 68 7.16 15.07 -0.80
CA LEU A 68 7.34 13.85 -0.01
C LEU A 68 8.81 13.68 0.42
N ALA A 69 9.73 13.90 -0.50
CA ALA A 69 11.17 13.80 -0.27
C ALA A 69 11.65 14.85 0.75
N ASP A 70 11.13 16.08 0.67
CA ASP A 70 11.36 17.12 1.68
C ASP A 70 10.81 16.72 3.05
N LEU A 71 9.62 16.12 3.12
CA LEU A 71 9.02 15.65 4.37
C LEU A 71 9.85 14.52 5.00
N PHE A 72 10.20 13.48 4.23
CA PHE A 72 10.99 12.34 4.71
C PHE A 72 12.38 12.78 5.16
N HIS A 73 13.02 13.67 4.40
CA HIS A 73 14.29 14.26 4.79
C HIS A 73 14.16 15.10 6.06
N SER A 74 13.08 15.87 6.19
CA SER A 74 12.79 16.65 7.40
C SER A 74 12.61 15.77 8.63
N ILE A 75 12.06 14.56 8.51
CA ILE A 75 11.96 13.60 9.64
C ILE A 75 13.35 13.02 9.95
N ALA A 76 14.04 12.50 8.92
CA ALA A 76 15.30 11.79 9.07
C ALA A 76 16.49 12.65 9.56
N THR A 77 16.38 13.98 9.49
CA THR A 77 17.47 14.91 9.86
C THR A 77 17.15 15.75 11.10
N GLN A 78 16.10 15.39 11.85
CA GLN A 78 15.75 16.12 13.06
C GLN A 78 16.87 16.08 14.09
N LYS A 79 17.05 17.17 14.83
CA LYS A 79 18.02 17.20 15.94
C LYS A 79 17.53 16.40 17.15
N LYS A 80 16.20 16.37 17.36
CA LYS A 80 15.56 15.59 18.42
C LYS A 80 15.24 14.20 17.93
N LYS A 81 15.26 13.23 18.84
CA LYS A 81 14.86 11.85 18.58
C LYS A 81 13.35 11.69 18.40
N VAL A 82 12.56 12.46 19.14
CA VAL A 82 11.10 12.39 19.14
C VAL A 82 10.49 13.79 19.02
N GLY A 83 9.38 13.91 18.30
CA GLY A 83 8.64 15.16 18.20
C GLY A 83 7.45 15.10 17.23
N VAL A 84 7.08 16.25 16.69
CA VAL A 84 5.94 16.41 15.78
C VAL A 84 6.35 17.31 14.60
N ILE A 85 5.96 16.94 13.38
CA ILE A 85 6.19 17.71 12.16
C ILE A 85 4.85 18.06 11.51
N PRO A 86 4.64 19.31 11.08
CA PRO A 86 3.48 19.70 10.29
C PRO A 86 3.72 19.44 8.78
N PRO A 87 3.05 18.46 8.13
CA PRO A 87 3.22 18.20 6.68
C PRO A 87 2.53 19.23 5.76
N LYS A 88 2.54 20.53 6.12
CA LYS A 88 1.79 21.60 5.43
C LYS A 88 2.06 21.68 3.92
N LYS A 89 3.33 21.59 3.52
CA LYS A 89 3.73 21.67 2.11
C LYS A 89 3.20 20.48 1.31
N PHE A 90 3.32 19.28 1.86
CA PHE A 90 2.83 18.06 1.23
C PHE A 90 1.30 18.10 1.09
N ILE A 91 0.56 18.42 2.15
CA ILE A 91 -0.90 18.51 2.13
C ILE A 91 -1.38 19.58 1.14
N SER A 92 -0.76 20.77 1.13
CA SER A 92 -1.08 21.82 0.16
C SER A 92 -0.84 21.36 -1.28
N ARG A 93 0.23 20.60 -1.51
CA ARG A 93 0.52 20.05 -2.84
C ARG A 93 -0.47 18.98 -3.27
N LEU A 94 -0.80 18.04 -2.36
CA LEU A 94 -1.78 16.98 -2.59
C LEU A 94 -3.14 17.56 -3.00
N ARG A 95 -3.65 18.52 -2.22
CA ARG A 95 -4.92 19.21 -2.52
C ARG A 95 -4.88 19.92 -3.87
N LYS A 96 -3.76 20.57 -4.20
CA LYS A 96 -3.60 21.26 -5.48
C LYS A 96 -3.52 20.31 -6.70
N GLU A 97 -2.96 19.12 -6.53
CA GLU A 97 -2.74 18.17 -7.65
C GLU A 97 -3.93 17.22 -7.87
N ASN A 98 -4.83 17.06 -6.89
CA ASN A 98 -5.99 16.20 -7.03
C ASN A 98 -7.21 16.72 -6.25
N ASP A 99 -8.21 17.17 -7.00
CA ASP A 99 -9.48 17.74 -6.49
C ASP A 99 -10.23 16.77 -5.55
N LEU A 100 -10.06 15.45 -5.70
CA LEU A 100 -10.68 14.46 -4.80
C LEU A 100 -10.22 14.66 -3.35
N PHE A 101 -8.98 15.09 -3.15
CA PHE A 101 -8.41 15.38 -1.83
C PHE A 101 -8.52 16.87 -1.44
N ASP A 102 -8.95 17.77 -2.35
CA ASP A 102 -9.11 19.21 -2.10
C ASP A 102 -10.40 19.56 -1.33
N ASN A 103 -10.52 18.99 -0.14
CA ASN A 103 -11.61 19.27 0.76
C ASN A 103 -11.20 18.94 2.21
N TYR A 104 -12.12 19.16 3.14
CA TYR A 104 -11.94 18.87 4.56
C TYR A 104 -12.71 17.60 4.98
N MET A 105 -13.07 16.74 4.04
CA MET A 105 -13.77 15.48 4.33
C MET A 105 -12.74 14.39 4.67
N GLN A 106 -13.19 13.37 5.40
CA GLN A 106 -12.44 12.12 5.51
C GLN A 106 -12.37 11.45 4.14
N GLN A 107 -11.22 10.85 3.84
CA GLN A 107 -10.93 10.19 2.57
C GLN A 107 -10.46 8.76 2.82
N ASP A 108 -10.51 7.93 1.78
CA ASP A 108 -10.04 6.56 1.87
C ASP A 108 -8.50 6.52 1.84
N ALA A 109 -7.90 5.92 2.86
CA ALA A 109 -6.44 5.77 2.94
C ALA A 109 -5.89 4.89 1.80
N HIS A 110 -6.69 3.94 1.29
CA HIS A 110 -6.30 3.09 0.17
C HIS A 110 -6.31 3.87 -1.15
N GLU A 111 -7.31 4.72 -1.37
CA GLU A 111 -7.36 5.62 -2.52
C GLU A 111 -6.17 6.59 -2.52
N PHE A 112 -5.83 7.16 -1.36
CA PHE A 112 -4.64 8.00 -1.23
C PHE A 112 -3.34 7.23 -1.51
N LEU A 113 -3.18 6.02 -0.97
CA LEU A 113 -1.99 5.18 -1.23
C LEU A 113 -1.84 4.92 -2.73
N ASN A 114 -2.90 4.48 -3.39
CA ASN A 114 -2.89 4.15 -4.81
C ASN A 114 -2.57 5.38 -5.66
N TYR A 115 -3.22 6.51 -5.38
CA TYR A 115 -2.92 7.79 -6.04
C TYR A 115 -1.45 8.20 -5.85
N LEU A 116 -0.93 8.14 -4.63
CA LEU A 116 0.43 8.56 -4.31
C LEU A 116 1.46 7.71 -5.05
N LEU A 117 1.35 6.37 -5.00
CA LEU A 117 2.32 5.48 -5.65
C LEU A 117 2.31 5.65 -7.17
N ASN A 118 1.13 5.73 -7.80
CA ASN A 118 1.02 5.96 -9.25
C ASN A 118 1.56 7.33 -9.64
N THR A 119 1.25 8.39 -8.88
CA THR A 119 1.77 9.73 -9.16
C THR A 119 3.30 9.77 -9.09
N ILE A 120 3.90 9.11 -8.10
CA ILE A 120 5.36 9.00 -8.00
C ILE A 120 5.93 8.20 -9.19
N ALA A 121 5.30 7.08 -9.55
CA ALA A 121 5.70 6.28 -10.70
C ALA A 121 5.69 7.09 -12.00
N ASP A 122 4.63 7.86 -12.25
CA ASP A 122 4.47 8.72 -13.44
C ASP A 122 5.53 9.82 -13.50
N ILE A 123 5.81 10.49 -12.37
CA ILE A 123 6.88 11.50 -12.27
C ILE A 123 8.23 10.89 -12.68
N LEU A 124 8.55 9.70 -12.17
CA LEU A 124 9.82 9.02 -12.46
C LEU A 124 9.91 8.54 -13.90
N GLN A 125 8.80 8.06 -14.48
CA GLN A 125 8.77 7.67 -15.89
C GLN A 125 8.98 8.87 -16.80
N GLU A 126 8.36 10.01 -16.48
CA GLU A 126 8.51 11.25 -17.24
C GLU A 126 9.94 11.79 -17.16
N GLU A 127 10.57 11.76 -15.99
CA GLU A 127 11.98 12.11 -15.82
C GLU A 127 12.90 11.24 -16.69
N LYS A 128 12.70 9.91 -16.70
CA LYS A 128 13.47 8.99 -17.56
C LYS A 128 13.28 9.29 -19.05
N LYS A 129 12.06 9.62 -19.47
CA LYS A 129 11.78 10.01 -20.88
C LYS A 129 12.54 11.27 -21.25
N GLN A 130 12.55 12.28 -20.39
CA GLN A 130 13.27 13.54 -20.60
C GLN A 130 14.79 13.34 -20.64
N GLU A 131 15.35 12.49 -19.78
CA GLU A 131 16.76 12.13 -19.81
C GLU A 131 17.17 11.44 -21.11
N LYS A 132 16.35 10.49 -21.60
CA LYS A 132 16.59 9.82 -22.89
C LYS A 132 16.52 10.80 -24.07
N GLN A 133 15.58 11.73 -24.05
CA GLN A 133 15.47 12.77 -25.10
C GLN A 133 16.67 13.72 -25.08
N ASN A 134 17.07 14.19 -23.90
CA ASN A 134 18.24 15.06 -23.72
C ASN A 134 19.57 14.35 -24.04
N GLY A 135 19.65 13.04 -23.81
CA GLY A 135 20.79 12.20 -24.17
C GLY A 135 20.89 11.90 -25.68
N LYS A 136 19.76 11.67 -26.36
CA LYS A 136 19.72 11.46 -27.82
C LYS A 136 20.15 12.68 -28.63
N LEU A 137 19.97 13.90 -28.11
CA LEU A 137 20.47 15.13 -28.74
C LEU A 137 22.00 15.24 -28.79
N LYS A 138 22.76 14.40 -28.07
CA LYS A 138 24.23 14.41 -28.09
C LYS A 138 24.88 13.41 -29.05
N ASN A 139 24.17 12.36 -29.48
CA ASN A 139 24.67 11.39 -30.45
C ASN A 139 23.63 11.17 -31.54
N GLY A 140 23.79 11.88 -32.66
CA GLY A 140 22.98 11.70 -33.85
C GLY A 140 23.21 10.33 -34.47
N ASN A 141 22.37 9.36 -34.10
CA ASN A 141 22.09 8.19 -34.92
C ASN A 141 20.60 7.87 -34.79
N MET A 142 19.83 8.29 -35.80
CA MET A 142 18.47 7.82 -36.05
C MET A 142 18.61 6.42 -36.63
N ASN A 143 18.34 5.34 -35.87
CA ASN A 143 17.98 4.00 -36.37
C ASN A 143 17.73 2.95 -35.24
N GLU A 144 17.02 3.29 -34.17
CA GLU A 144 16.54 2.28 -33.18
C GLU A 144 15.18 2.70 -32.61
N ALA A 145 14.20 2.91 -33.48
CA ALA A 145 12.84 3.23 -33.10
C ALA A 145 11.92 2.15 -33.66
N GLU A 146 11.88 0.97 -33.04
CA GLU A 146 10.68 0.10 -33.11
C GLU A 146 10.66 -1.13 -32.18
N GLU A 147 11.71 -1.47 -31.44
CA GLU A 147 11.76 -2.79 -30.76
C GLU A 147 11.73 -2.87 -29.23
N ASN A 148 11.46 -1.80 -28.47
CA ASN A 148 11.25 -1.95 -27.01
C ASN A 148 10.19 -1.00 -26.46
N ASN A 149 8.93 -1.28 -26.77
CA ASN A 149 7.76 -0.61 -26.20
C ASN A 149 7.39 -1.14 -24.79
N LYS A 150 8.33 -1.77 -24.08
CA LYS A 150 8.17 -2.08 -22.65
C LYS A 150 8.53 -0.83 -21.85
N GLN A 151 7.55 -0.23 -21.19
CA GLN A 151 7.80 0.81 -20.19
C GLN A 151 8.84 0.30 -19.19
N GLU A 152 9.95 1.04 -19.08
CA GLU A 152 10.97 0.72 -18.08
C GLU A 152 10.41 0.90 -16.68
N LEU A 153 10.65 -0.08 -15.82
CA LEU A 153 10.26 -0.04 -14.42
C LEU A 153 10.97 1.11 -13.70
N THR A 154 10.26 1.73 -12.78
CA THR A 154 10.82 2.72 -11.83
C THR A 154 11.06 2.04 -10.49
N TRP A 155 11.78 2.68 -9.57
CA TRP A 155 12.00 2.11 -8.24
C TRP A 155 10.69 1.91 -7.45
N VAL A 156 9.60 2.63 -7.77
CA VAL A 156 8.27 2.33 -7.21
C VAL A 156 7.80 0.94 -7.63
N HIS A 157 7.96 0.62 -8.92
CA HIS A 157 7.60 -0.67 -9.46
C HIS A 157 8.53 -1.78 -8.95
N GLU A 158 9.82 -1.49 -8.77
CA GLU A 158 10.77 -2.45 -8.19
C GLU A 158 10.38 -2.84 -6.75
N ILE A 159 9.83 -1.89 -5.99
CA ILE A 159 9.42 -2.10 -4.59
C ILE A 159 8.02 -2.76 -4.52
N PHE A 160 7.02 -2.16 -5.15
CA PHE A 160 5.61 -2.52 -4.93
C PHE A 160 4.97 -3.34 -6.06
N GLN A 161 5.58 -3.42 -7.25
CA GLN A 161 4.92 -4.08 -8.39
C GLN A 161 5.03 -5.61 -8.31
N GLY A 162 3.88 -6.25 -8.19
CA GLY A 162 3.69 -7.66 -8.51
C GLY A 162 2.94 -7.84 -9.83
N THR A 163 2.80 -9.09 -10.24
CA THR A 163 2.06 -9.47 -11.45
C THR A 163 1.14 -10.63 -11.14
N LEU A 164 -0.13 -10.50 -11.56
CA LEU A 164 -1.14 -11.55 -11.52
C LEU A 164 -1.35 -12.10 -12.93
N THR A 165 -1.67 -13.37 -13.05
CA THR A 165 -2.18 -14.00 -14.28
C THR A 165 -3.65 -14.29 -14.07
N ASN A 166 -4.51 -13.62 -14.84
CA ASN A 166 -5.94 -13.89 -14.90
C ASN A 166 -6.21 -14.93 -15.99
N GLU A 167 -6.62 -16.13 -15.58
CA GLU A 167 -6.97 -17.25 -16.46
C GLU A 167 -8.49 -17.36 -16.54
N THR A 168 -9.05 -17.42 -17.75
CA THR A 168 -10.47 -17.67 -17.99
C THR A 168 -10.63 -18.86 -18.93
N ARG A 169 -11.28 -19.92 -18.47
CA ARG A 169 -11.60 -21.12 -19.25
C ARG A 169 -13.09 -21.12 -19.59
N CYS A 170 -13.42 -21.06 -20.88
CA CYS A 170 -14.79 -21.23 -21.35
C CYS A 170 -15.26 -22.67 -21.06
N LEU A 171 -16.44 -22.85 -20.43
CA LEU A 171 -16.98 -24.17 -20.12
C LEU A 171 -17.71 -24.83 -21.30
N ASN A 172 -17.94 -24.10 -22.39
CA ASN A 172 -18.57 -24.64 -23.60
C ASN A 172 -17.55 -25.19 -24.61
N CYS A 173 -16.50 -24.42 -24.92
CA CYS A 173 -15.48 -24.82 -25.92
C CYS A 173 -14.11 -25.13 -25.32
N GLU A 174 -13.96 -25.05 -24.00
CA GLU A 174 -12.73 -25.31 -23.24
C GLU A 174 -11.52 -24.40 -23.55
N THR A 175 -11.68 -23.42 -24.44
CA THR A 175 -10.64 -22.40 -24.71
C THR A 175 -10.27 -21.66 -23.44
N VAL A 176 -8.96 -21.59 -23.17
CA VAL A 176 -8.37 -20.85 -22.05
C VAL A 176 -7.73 -19.58 -22.58
N SER A 177 -8.11 -18.43 -22.02
CA SER A 177 -7.44 -17.15 -22.22
C SER A 177 -6.68 -16.77 -20.94
N SER A 178 -5.43 -16.37 -21.08
CA SER A 178 -4.60 -15.89 -19.98
C SER A 178 -4.14 -14.47 -20.25
N LYS A 179 -4.26 -13.59 -19.25
CA LYS A 179 -3.80 -12.20 -19.33
C LYS A 179 -3.03 -11.86 -18.06
N ASP A 180 -1.82 -11.33 -18.23
CA ASP A 180 -1.03 -10.81 -17.12
C ASP A 180 -1.44 -9.37 -16.81
N GLU A 181 -1.61 -9.06 -15.52
CA GLU A 181 -1.96 -7.74 -15.00
C GLU A 181 -1.04 -7.38 -13.83
N ASP A 182 -0.38 -6.23 -13.93
CA ASP A 182 0.48 -5.71 -12.87
C ASP A 182 -0.34 -5.02 -11.78
N PHE A 183 0.17 -5.03 -10.55
CA PHE A 183 -0.46 -4.37 -9.41
C PHE A 183 0.59 -3.75 -8.47
N LEU A 184 0.24 -2.65 -7.81
CA LEU A 184 1.06 -2.03 -6.74
C LEU A 184 0.55 -2.39 -5.33
N ASP A 185 -0.70 -2.83 -5.24
CA ASP A 185 -1.35 -3.34 -4.04
C ASP A 185 -2.33 -4.45 -4.41
N LEU A 186 -2.62 -5.34 -3.46
CA LEU A 186 -3.59 -6.40 -3.63
C LEU A 186 -4.79 -6.17 -2.72
N SER A 187 -5.94 -5.87 -3.32
CA SER A 187 -7.20 -5.70 -2.61
C SER A 187 -7.92 -7.03 -2.44
N VAL A 188 -7.99 -7.54 -1.21
CA VAL A 188 -8.59 -8.84 -0.88
C VAL A 188 -9.96 -8.68 -0.23
N ASP A 189 -10.89 -9.54 -0.64
CA ASP A 189 -12.20 -9.67 -0.01
C ASP A 189 -12.07 -10.32 1.38
N VAL A 190 -12.91 -9.87 2.31
CA VAL A 190 -12.86 -10.31 3.71
C VAL A 190 -14.17 -10.93 4.16
N GLU A 191 -14.04 -12.00 4.94
CA GLU A 191 -15.15 -12.71 5.57
C GLU A 191 -15.00 -12.72 7.08
N GLN A 192 -16.07 -13.06 7.80
CA GLN A 192 -16.05 -13.07 9.25
C GLN A 192 -15.19 -14.23 9.79
N ASN A 193 -14.33 -13.93 10.76
CA ASN A 193 -13.42 -14.90 11.39
C ASN A 193 -12.45 -15.60 10.41
N THR A 194 -11.89 -14.84 9.46
CA THR A 194 -10.91 -15.35 8.48
C THR A 194 -9.46 -14.94 8.84
N SER A 195 -8.51 -15.28 7.97
CA SER A 195 -7.11 -14.84 8.04
C SER A 195 -6.62 -14.36 6.68
N ILE A 196 -5.58 -13.53 6.65
CA ILE A 196 -4.94 -13.08 5.41
C ILE A 196 -4.42 -14.26 4.59
N THR A 197 -3.87 -15.27 5.25
CA THR A 197 -3.42 -16.50 4.57
C THR A 197 -4.59 -17.20 3.87
N HIS A 198 -5.79 -17.19 4.45
CA HIS A 198 -6.98 -17.72 3.81
C HIS A 198 -7.49 -16.82 2.68
N CYS A 199 -7.61 -15.51 2.91
CA CYS A 199 -8.02 -14.53 1.90
C CYS A 199 -7.14 -14.60 0.64
N LEU A 200 -5.81 -14.73 0.79
CA LEU A 200 -4.89 -14.85 -0.33
C LEU A 200 -4.99 -16.19 -1.06
N ARG A 201 -5.34 -17.26 -0.35
CA ARG A 201 -5.65 -18.54 -0.99
C ARG A 201 -6.93 -18.45 -1.81
N ASP A 202 -7.96 -17.82 -1.25
CA ASP A 202 -9.26 -17.66 -1.89
C ASP A 202 -9.22 -16.71 -3.07
N PHE A 203 -8.38 -15.68 -3.00
CA PHE A 203 -8.05 -14.81 -4.12
C PHE A 203 -7.57 -15.62 -5.35
N SER A 204 -6.92 -16.76 -5.10
CA SER A 204 -6.46 -17.68 -6.13
C SER A 204 -7.34 -18.91 -6.32
N ASN A 205 -8.56 -18.95 -5.80
CA ASN A 205 -9.53 -20.00 -6.11
C ASN A 205 -10.17 -19.76 -7.49
N THR A 206 -10.70 -20.84 -8.06
CA THR A 206 -11.47 -20.77 -9.30
C THR A 206 -12.90 -20.35 -8.99
N GLU A 207 -13.33 -19.23 -9.55
CA GLU A 207 -14.72 -18.78 -9.56
C GLU A 207 -15.43 -19.31 -10.82
N THR A 208 -16.71 -19.66 -10.71
CA THR A 208 -17.54 -20.01 -11.87
C THR A 208 -18.45 -18.86 -12.22
N LEU A 209 -18.25 -18.28 -13.40
CA LEU A 209 -19.06 -17.22 -13.97
C LEU A 209 -20.30 -17.83 -14.64
N CYS A 210 -21.48 -17.62 -14.04
CA CYS A 210 -22.75 -18.15 -14.51
C CYS A 210 -23.87 -17.08 -14.54
N SER A 211 -25.03 -17.45 -15.08
CA SER A 211 -26.23 -16.59 -15.14
C SER A 211 -25.94 -15.21 -15.75
N GLU A 212 -26.08 -14.12 -15.00
CA GLU A 212 -25.87 -12.74 -15.48
C GLU A 212 -24.39 -12.40 -15.68
N GLN A 213 -23.48 -13.12 -15.01
CA GLN A 213 -22.04 -12.89 -15.02
C GLN A 213 -21.31 -13.67 -16.13
N LYS A 214 -22.04 -14.26 -17.10
CA LYS A 214 -21.45 -15.02 -18.21
C LYS A 214 -20.41 -14.19 -19.00
N TYR A 215 -19.25 -14.80 -19.24
CA TYR A 215 -18.15 -14.24 -20.00
C TYR A 215 -18.42 -14.33 -21.51
N TYR A 216 -18.03 -13.31 -22.28
CA TYR A 216 -18.11 -13.36 -23.74
C TYR A 216 -16.90 -14.11 -24.31
N CYS A 217 -17.12 -15.32 -24.82
CA CYS A 217 -16.06 -16.13 -25.41
C CYS A 217 -15.88 -15.77 -26.89
N GLU A 218 -14.69 -15.32 -27.27
CA GLU A 218 -14.35 -14.96 -28.64
C GLU A 218 -14.42 -16.16 -29.60
N THR A 219 -14.08 -17.37 -29.14
CA THR A 219 -14.18 -18.60 -29.94
C THR A 219 -15.62 -19.03 -30.18
N CYS A 220 -16.50 -18.86 -29.19
CA CYS A 220 -17.93 -19.17 -29.32
C CYS A 220 -18.77 -18.01 -29.89
N CYS A 221 -18.18 -16.82 -30.05
CA CYS A 221 -18.85 -15.57 -30.39
C CYS A 221 -20.14 -15.31 -29.60
N SER A 222 -20.17 -15.66 -28.31
CA SER A 222 -21.38 -15.59 -27.48
C SER A 222 -21.05 -15.64 -25.97
N LYS A 223 -22.03 -15.26 -25.12
CA LYS A 223 -21.91 -15.34 -23.66
C LYS A 223 -21.98 -16.80 -23.20
N GLN A 224 -20.93 -17.26 -22.53
CA GLN A 224 -20.78 -18.63 -22.05
C GLN A 224 -20.49 -18.64 -20.55
N GLU A 225 -20.77 -19.77 -19.93
CA GLU A 225 -20.27 -20.04 -18.59
C GLU A 225 -18.76 -20.24 -18.66
N ALA A 226 -18.04 -19.77 -17.65
CA ALA A 226 -16.59 -19.81 -17.63
C ALA A 226 -16.06 -20.03 -16.22
N GLN A 227 -14.88 -20.64 -16.12
CA GLN A 227 -14.10 -20.69 -14.89
C GLN A 227 -13.04 -19.59 -14.96
N LYS A 228 -13.04 -18.68 -13.99
CA LYS A 228 -12.06 -17.60 -13.86
C LYS A 228 -11.19 -17.84 -12.63
N ARG A 229 -9.89 -17.61 -12.75
CA ARG A 229 -8.94 -17.74 -11.64
C ARG A 229 -7.83 -16.70 -11.76
N MET A 230 -7.44 -16.10 -10.64
CA MET A 230 -6.30 -15.18 -10.58
C MET A 230 -5.13 -15.86 -9.87
N ARG A 231 -3.95 -15.88 -10.48
CA ARG A 231 -2.74 -16.49 -9.92
C ARG A 231 -1.68 -15.44 -9.71
N VAL A 232 -1.03 -15.45 -8.56
CA VAL A 232 0.17 -14.62 -8.35
C VAL A 232 1.32 -15.23 -9.15
N LYS A 233 1.81 -14.46 -10.13
CA LYS A 233 2.94 -14.81 -11.01
C LYS A 233 4.26 -14.22 -10.51
N LYS A 234 4.24 -12.94 -10.13
CA LYS A 234 5.38 -12.24 -9.53
C LYS A 234 4.95 -11.57 -8.24
N LEU A 235 5.65 -11.87 -7.16
CA LEU A 235 5.50 -11.23 -5.86
C LEU A 235 6.38 -9.95 -5.77
N PRO A 236 5.88 -8.85 -5.19
CA PRO A 236 6.64 -7.59 -5.02
C PRO A 236 7.66 -7.69 -3.87
N MET A 237 8.60 -6.74 -3.76
CA MET A 237 9.49 -6.65 -2.59
C MET A 237 8.70 -6.25 -1.33
N ILE A 238 7.79 -5.29 -1.46
CA ILE A 238 6.82 -4.91 -0.44
C ILE A 238 5.44 -5.21 -0.98
N LEU A 239 4.75 -6.12 -0.30
CA LEU A 239 3.36 -6.46 -0.57
C LEU A 239 2.46 -5.57 0.27
N ALA A 240 1.79 -4.62 -0.38
CA ALA A 240 0.69 -3.87 0.21
C ALA A 240 -0.62 -4.66 0.02
N LEU A 241 -1.25 -5.06 1.13
CA LEU A 241 -2.53 -5.76 1.13
C LEU A 241 -3.62 -4.84 1.65
N HIS A 242 -4.59 -4.52 0.81
CA HIS A 242 -5.78 -3.78 1.20
C HIS A 242 -6.90 -4.76 1.54
N LEU A 243 -7.47 -4.62 2.74
CA LEU A 243 -8.63 -5.39 3.16
C LEU A 243 -9.89 -4.63 2.77
N LYS A 244 -10.69 -5.18 1.84
CA LYS A 244 -11.93 -4.56 1.33
C LYS A 244 -13.03 -4.54 2.41
N ARG A 245 -12.81 -3.72 3.43
CA ARG A 245 -13.72 -3.58 4.57
C ARG A 245 -14.85 -2.62 4.27
N PHE A 246 -14.83 -1.85 3.19
CA PHE A 246 -15.96 -1.00 2.81
C PHE A 246 -16.76 -1.69 1.71
N LYS A 247 -17.98 -2.10 2.04
CA LYS A 247 -18.90 -2.75 1.10
C LYS A 247 -20.15 -1.90 0.92
N TYR A 248 -20.55 -1.69 -0.33
CA TYR A 248 -21.82 -1.06 -0.64
C TYR A 248 -22.96 -2.04 -0.34
N MET A 249 -23.89 -1.64 0.51
CA MET A 249 -25.05 -2.45 0.89
C MET A 249 -26.27 -1.92 0.14
N GLU A 250 -26.70 -2.63 -0.90
CA GLU A 250 -27.85 -2.24 -1.74
C GLU A 250 -29.11 -2.00 -0.89
N GLN A 251 -29.37 -2.87 0.08
CA GLN A 251 -30.53 -2.75 0.99
C GLN A 251 -30.56 -1.41 1.76
N LEU A 252 -29.38 -0.87 2.10
CA LEU A 252 -29.24 0.37 2.87
C LEU A 252 -28.87 1.58 2.01
N HIS A 253 -28.66 1.39 0.71
CA HIS A 253 -28.21 2.41 -0.25
C HIS A 253 -26.99 3.21 0.24
N ARG A 254 -26.05 2.53 0.94
CA ARG A 254 -24.85 3.18 1.50
C ARG A 254 -23.70 2.18 1.68
N TYR A 255 -22.49 2.71 1.78
CA TYR A 255 -21.33 1.93 2.22
C TYR A 255 -21.40 1.64 3.72
N THR A 256 -21.01 0.43 4.08
CA THR A 256 -20.85 -0.04 5.46
C THR A 256 -19.45 -0.60 5.66
N LYS A 257 -18.88 -0.36 6.84
CA LYS A 257 -17.64 -1.03 7.25
C LYS A 257 -17.94 -2.46 7.71
N LEU A 258 -17.15 -3.40 7.21
CA LEU A 258 -17.07 -4.78 7.64
C LEU A 258 -16.05 -4.87 8.78
N SER A 259 -16.55 -4.78 10.02
CA SER A 259 -15.75 -4.90 11.25
C SER A 259 -15.32 -6.35 11.56
N TYR A 260 -15.24 -7.20 10.53
CA TYR A 260 -14.94 -8.62 10.64
C TYR A 260 -13.57 -8.88 11.25
N ARG A 261 -13.46 -9.97 12.01
CA ARG A 261 -12.17 -10.45 12.52
C ARG A 261 -11.37 -11.09 11.38
N VAL A 262 -10.27 -10.45 10.99
CA VAL A 262 -9.33 -10.92 9.98
C VAL A 262 -7.94 -10.97 10.61
N VAL A 263 -7.43 -12.17 10.83
CA VAL A 263 -6.11 -12.37 11.43
C VAL A 263 -5.02 -12.11 10.38
N PHE A 264 -4.07 -11.24 10.70
CA PHE A 264 -2.87 -11.03 9.90
C PHE A 264 -1.61 -11.43 10.70
N PRO A 265 -0.83 -12.41 10.23
CA PRO A 265 0.33 -12.89 10.98
C PRO A 265 1.50 -11.92 10.87
N LEU A 266 2.38 -11.89 11.86
CA LEU A 266 3.60 -11.07 11.80
C LEU A 266 4.57 -11.55 10.73
N GLU A 267 4.52 -12.84 10.39
CA GLU A 267 5.30 -13.47 9.33
C GLU A 267 4.33 -14.18 8.36
N LEU A 268 4.48 -13.92 7.06
CA LEU A 268 3.60 -14.45 6.04
C LEU A 268 4.42 -15.19 4.98
N ARG A 269 4.11 -16.47 4.80
CA ARG A 269 4.67 -17.29 3.71
C ARG A 269 3.71 -17.28 2.53
N LEU A 270 4.18 -16.80 1.38
CA LEU A 270 3.40 -16.82 0.14
C LEU A 270 4.08 -17.70 -0.89
N PHE A 271 3.27 -18.51 -1.55
CA PHE A 271 3.71 -19.36 -2.65
C PHE A 271 3.44 -18.63 -3.95
N ASN A 272 4.41 -18.64 -4.87
CA ASN A 272 4.08 -18.28 -6.23
C ASN A 272 3.18 -19.38 -6.79
N THR A 273 2.02 -18.96 -7.28
CA THR A 273 1.01 -19.91 -7.76
C THR A 273 1.17 -20.20 -9.23
N SER A 274 1.97 -19.42 -9.97
CA SER A 274 2.25 -19.66 -11.39
C SER A 274 3.33 -20.72 -11.60
N GLY A 275 3.17 -21.58 -12.60
CA GLY A 275 4.08 -22.71 -12.86
C GLY A 275 5.45 -22.31 -13.43
N ASP A 276 5.60 -21.06 -13.85
CA ASP A 276 6.82 -20.45 -14.42
C ASP A 276 7.57 -19.55 -13.41
N ALA A 277 7.19 -19.57 -12.14
CA ALA A 277 7.78 -18.71 -11.12
C ALA A 277 9.22 -19.14 -10.75
N VAL A 278 10.14 -18.16 -10.68
CA VAL A 278 11.57 -18.38 -10.41
C VAL A 278 11.82 -18.89 -8.98
N ASN A 279 11.06 -18.38 -8.00
CA ASN A 279 11.09 -18.84 -6.60
C ASN A 279 9.74 -19.47 -6.26
N LEU A 280 9.73 -20.64 -5.61
CA LEU A 280 8.49 -21.35 -5.29
C LEU A 280 7.69 -20.65 -4.18
N ASP A 281 8.39 -20.00 -3.26
CA ASP A 281 7.80 -19.27 -2.14
C ASP A 281 8.66 -18.09 -1.70
N ARG A 282 8.05 -17.20 -0.93
CA ARG A 282 8.70 -16.04 -0.34
C ARG A 282 8.16 -15.78 1.06
N MET A 283 9.08 -15.53 1.98
CA MET A 283 8.76 -15.11 3.34
C MET A 283 8.70 -13.59 3.42
N TYR A 284 7.65 -13.11 4.08
CA TYR A 284 7.44 -11.70 4.36
C TYR A 284 7.32 -11.46 5.86
N ASP A 285 7.80 -10.32 6.31
CA ASP A 285 7.60 -9.80 7.65
C ASP A 285 6.67 -8.58 7.59
N LEU A 286 5.70 -8.52 8.50
CA LEU A 286 4.83 -7.36 8.65
C LEU A 286 5.68 -6.17 9.15
N VAL A 287 5.63 -5.06 8.43
CA VAL A 287 6.39 -3.84 8.76
C VAL A 287 5.51 -2.65 9.11
N ALA A 288 4.30 -2.58 8.57
CA ALA A 288 3.33 -1.56 8.92
C ALA A 288 1.88 -2.02 8.75
N VAL A 289 0.98 -1.42 9.52
CA VAL A 289 -0.48 -1.60 9.43
C VAL A 289 -1.13 -0.24 9.52
N VAL A 290 -1.85 0.17 8.48
CA VAL A 290 -2.80 1.28 8.55
C VAL A 290 -4.10 0.72 9.13
N VAL A 291 -4.60 1.33 10.20
CA VAL A 291 -5.80 0.92 10.93
C VAL A 291 -6.87 1.98 10.73
N HIS A 292 -8.11 1.54 10.45
CA HIS A 292 -9.27 2.43 10.42
C HIS A 292 -10.12 2.25 11.69
N CYS A 293 -10.33 3.35 12.41
CA CYS A 293 -11.11 3.46 13.63
C CYS A 293 -12.47 4.10 13.32
N GLY A 294 -13.57 3.40 13.57
CA GLY A 294 -14.93 3.90 13.31
C GLY A 294 -15.82 2.91 12.56
N SER A 295 -17.08 3.27 12.33
CA SER A 295 -18.12 2.39 11.76
C SER A 295 -18.40 2.57 10.26
N GLY A 296 -17.86 3.61 9.62
CA GLY A 296 -18.13 3.90 8.22
C GLY A 296 -16.97 4.58 7.50
N PRO A 297 -16.96 4.60 6.17
CA PRO A 297 -15.83 5.13 5.39
C PRO A 297 -15.68 6.64 5.50
N ASN A 298 -16.79 7.38 5.56
CA ASN A 298 -16.77 8.85 5.57
C ASN A 298 -16.72 9.43 7.00
N ARG A 299 -16.66 8.57 8.02
CA ARG A 299 -16.64 8.91 9.44
C ARG A 299 -15.77 7.91 10.18
N GLY A 300 -14.54 8.30 10.41
CA GLY A 300 -13.58 7.52 11.16
C GLY A 300 -12.30 8.31 11.36
N HIS A 301 -11.30 7.59 11.82
CA HIS A 301 -9.96 8.08 12.10
C HIS A 301 -8.96 7.01 11.66
N TYR A 302 -7.78 7.43 11.22
CA TYR A 302 -6.74 6.50 10.79
C TYR A 302 -5.50 6.65 11.65
N ILE A 303 -4.99 5.52 12.11
CA ILE A 303 -3.72 5.41 12.83
C ILE A 303 -2.82 4.40 12.11
N THR A 304 -1.52 4.41 12.42
CA THR A 304 -0.58 3.44 11.85
C THR A 304 0.27 2.78 12.90
N ILE A 305 0.41 1.47 12.78
CA ILE A 305 1.33 0.67 13.60
C ILE A 305 2.52 0.32 12.72
N VAL A 306 3.75 0.53 13.21
CA VAL A 306 4.97 0.27 12.45
C VAL A 306 5.99 -0.49 13.27
N LYS A 307 6.75 -1.37 12.62
CA LYS A 307 7.87 -2.10 13.22
C LYS A 307 9.13 -1.26 13.08
N SER A 308 9.79 -0.97 14.20
CA SER A 308 11.13 -0.36 14.22
C SER A 308 12.06 -1.22 15.05
N HIS A 309 13.08 -1.80 14.41
CA HIS A 309 14.20 -2.48 15.08
C HIS A 309 13.79 -3.50 16.17
N GLY A 310 12.70 -4.23 15.95
CA GLY A 310 12.24 -5.31 16.85
C GLY A 310 11.12 -4.92 17.82
N PHE A 311 10.77 -3.64 17.93
CA PHE A 311 9.59 -3.17 18.67
C PHE A 311 8.57 -2.49 17.75
N TRP A 312 7.40 -2.21 18.29
CA TRP A 312 6.28 -1.61 17.55
C TRP A 312 5.96 -0.22 18.08
N LEU A 313 5.60 0.67 17.16
CA LEU A 313 5.18 2.03 17.45
C LEU A 313 3.79 2.25 16.86
N LEU A 314 2.92 2.91 17.61
CA LEU A 314 1.63 3.41 17.17
C LEU A 314 1.76 4.92 16.91
N PHE A 315 1.39 5.32 15.70
CA PHE A 315 1.33 6.70 15.25
C PHE A 315 -0.14 7.09 15.10
N ASP A 316 -0.59 7.99 15.97
CA ASP A 316 -1.89 8.64 15.91
C ASP A 316 -1.65 10.14 15.73
N ASP A 317 -1.59 10.57 14.46
CA ASP A 317 -1.25 11.94 14.08
C ASP A 317 0.00 12.46 14.82
N ASP A 318 -0.15 13.41 15.76
CA ASP A 318 0.92 14.02 16.52
C ASP A 318 1.38 13.20 17.73
N ILE A 319 0.71 12.09 18.04
CA ILE A 319 1.01 11.17 19.13
C ILE A 319 1.80 9.98 18.59
N VAL A 320 2.88 9.61 19.30
CA VAL A 320 3.70 8.43 19.01
C VAL A 320 3.95 7.66 20.29
N GLU A 321 3.55 6.40 20.31
CA GLU A 321 3.62 5.54 21.50
C GLU A 321 4.24 4.18 21.16
N LYS A 322 4.95 3.59 22.12
CA LYS A 322 5.43 2.22 22.01
C LYS A 322 4.29 1.27 22.38
N ILE A 323 4.05 0.25 21.56
CA ILE A 323 3.07 -0.79 21.86
C ILE A 323 3.74 -2.17 21.88
N ASP A 324 3.15 -3.09 22.63
CA ASP A 324 3.57 -4.48 22.62
C ASP A 324 3.03 -5.20 21.39
N ALA A 325 3.77 -6.19 20.88
CA ALA A 325 3.37 -6.95 19.70
C ALA A 325 2.00 -7.63 19.86
N GLN A 326 1.62 -7.99 21.10
CA GLN A 326 0.32 -8.60 21.40
C GLN A 326 -0.86 -7.63 21.18
N ALA A 327 -0.66 -6.32 21.37
CA ALA A 327 -1.69 -5.32 21.14
C ALA A 327 -2.11 -5.26 19.65
N ILE A 328 -1.27 -5.77 18.74
CA ILE A 328 -1.61 -5.84 17.31
C ILE A 328 -2.84 -6.71 17.05
N GLU A 329 -3.08 -7.71 17.91
CA GLU A 329 -4.24 -8.61 17.79
C GLU A 329 -5.58 -7.88 17.99
N GLU A 330 -5.58 -6.74 18.69
CA GLU A 330 -6.77 -5.91 18.89
C GLU A 330 -7.30 -5.35 17.56
N PHE A 331 -6.40 -5.15 16.58
CA PHE A 331 -6.73 -4.62 15.27
C PHE A 331 -7.15 -5.69 14.26
N TYR A 332 -7.31 -6.96 14.67
CA TYR A 332 -7.89 -7.99 13.81
C TYR A 332 -9.35 -7.69 13.49
N GLY A 333 -10.06 -6.96 14.36
CA GLY A 333 -11.49 -6.67 14.24
C GLY A 333 -12.32 -7.45 15.26
N LEU A 334 -13.63 -7.45 15.09
CA LEU A 334 -14.57 -7.93 16.09
C LEU A 334 -14.98 -9.39 15.88
N THR A 335 -14.81 -10.22 16.92
CA THR A 335 -15.30 -11.61 16.94
C THR A 335 -16.84 -11.67 17.03
N SER A 336 -17.45 -10.72 17.73
CA SER A 336 -18.90 -10.60 17.97
C SER A 336 -19.33 -9.12 17.92
N ASP A 337 -20.62 -8.84 17.80
CA ASP A 337 -21.16 -7.47 17.72
C ASP A 337 -20.55 -6.60 16.60
N ILE A 338 -20.47 -7.15 15.39
CA ILE A 338 -19.87 -6.51 14.19
C ILE A 338 -20.47 -5.14 13.82
N SER A 339 -21.61 -4.75 14.39
CA SER A 339 -22.23 -3.44 14.19
C SER A 339 -21.64 -2.33 15.06
N LYS A 340 -20.80 -2.64 16.05
CA LYS A 340 -20.13 -1.64 16.90
C LYS A 340 -18.95 -0.99 16.17
N ASN A 341 -18.54 0.17 16.67
CA ASN A 341 -17.29 0.80 16.26
C ASN A 341 -16.14 -0.17 16.52
N SER A 342 -15.27 -0.33 15.53
CA SER A 342 -14.06 -1.13 15.63
C SER A 342 -12.86 -0.32 15.18
N GLU A 343 -11.70 -0.73 15.67
CA GLU A 343 -10.40 -0.39 15.14
C GLU A 343 -9.90 -1.64 14.44
N SER A 344 -9.66 -1.55 13.13
CA SER A 344 -9.35 -2.75 12.35
C SER A 344 -8.32 -2.44 11.29
N GLY A 345 -7.32 -3.31 11.19
CA GLY A 345 -6.30 -3.25 10.14
C GLY A 345 -6.97 -3.15 8.78
N TYR A 346 -6.51 -2.19 7.99
CA TYR A 346 -7.13 -1.79 6.74
C TYR A 346 -6.17 -1.97 5.56
N ILE A 347 -4.92 -1.53 5.72
CA ILE A 347 -3.83 -1.78 4.77
C ILE A 347 -2.65 -2.38 5.52
N LEU A 348 -2.16 -3.52 5.05
CA LEU A 348 -1.03 -4.24 5.64
C LEU A 348 0.18 -4.13 4.70
N PHE A 349 1.34 -3.78 5.24
CA PHE A 349 2.59 -3.73 4.50
C PHE A 349 3.50 -4.87 4.97
N TYR A 350 3.76 -5.79 4.05
CA TYR A 350 4.63 -6.94 4.24
C TYR A 350 5.91 -6.75 3.43
N GLN A 351 7.08 -6.81 4.05
CA GLN A 351 8.37 -6.72 3.36
C GLN A 351 9.01 -8.10 3.22
N SER A 352 9.51 -8.43 2.03
CA SER A 352 10.20 -9.71 1.81
C SER A 352 11.54 -9.78 2.53
N ARG A 353 11.94 -10.99 2.98
CA ARG A 353 13.26 -11.23 3.56
C ARG A 353 14.39 -11.25 2.51
N GLU A 354 14.05 -11.60 1.27
CA GLU A 354 14.94 -11.69 0.11
C GLU A 354 14.26 -11.17 -1.17
#